data_AF-A0A7C8ZTU7-F1
#
_entry.id   AF-A0A7C8ZTU7-F1
#
_cell.length_a   1.000
_cell.length_b   1.000
_cell.length_c   1.000
_cell.angle_alpha   90.00
_cell.angle_beta   90.00
_cell.angle_gamma   90.00
#
_symmetry.space_group_name_H-M   'P 1'
#
loop_
_entity.id
_entity.type
_entity.pdbx_description
1 polymer ?
#
loop_
_entity_poly.entity_id
_entity_poly.type
_entity_poly.pdbx_seq_one_letter_code
_entity_poly.pdbx_strand_id
1 'polypeptide(L)'
;YMFGWPQASGYEAVQFCQQHPEAAWDIFFYCLCGAVGQNFIFLTISRFGSLTNTTITTTRKFVSIVVSSLLSGNPLSPIQWGSVVMVFSGLSYQIYLKWQKLQRLQKKRKTT
;
A
#
# COMPACT_ATOMS: atom_id res chain seq x y z
N TYR A 1 -14.79 22.56 9.56
CA TYR A 1 -15.02 23.48 10.69
C TYR A 1 -14.78 22.81 12.04
N MET A 2 -13.63 22.15 12.24
CA MET A 2 -13.40 21.28 13.41
C MET A 2 -12.05 21.58 14.11
N PHE A 3 -11.54 22.81 13.97
CA PHE A 3 -10.20 23.19 14.45
C PHE A 3 -10.21 24.32 15.49
N GLY A 4 -11.37 24.92 15.80
CA GLY A 4 -11.47 26.14 16.61
C GLY A 4 -12.24 26.01 17.92
N TRP A 5 -12.70 24.80 18.30
CA TRP A 5 -13.37 24.60 19.59
C TRP A 5 -12.39 24.09 20.65
N PRO A 6 -12.48 24.56 21.91
CA PRO A 6 -11.57 24.14 22.99
C PRO A 6 -11.70 22.66 23.39
N GLN A 7 -12.74 21.95 22.91
CA GLN A 7 -12.88 20.48 22.99
C GLN A 7 -12.56 19.77 21.65
N ALA A 8 -11.96 20.47 20.69
CA ALA A 8 -11.56 19.86 19.43
C ALA A 8 -10.23 19.12 19.62
N SER A 9 -10.21 17.85 19.22
CA SER A 9 -9.05 16.95 19.30
C SER A 9 -7.75 17.50 18.71
N GLY A 10 -7.84 18.48 17.79
CA GLY A 10 -6.67 19.19 17.25
C GLY A 10 -5.93 20.05 18.28
N TYR A 11 -6.64 20.70 19.20
CA TYR A 11 -6.00 21.52 20.24
C TYR A 11 -5.27 20.64 21.26
N GLU A 12 -5.88 19.52 21.66
CA GLU A 12 -5.24 18.51 22.51
C GLU A 12 -4.02 17.87 21.83
N ALA A 13 -4.09 17.57 20.52
CA ALA A 13 -2.96 17.02 19.77
C ALA A 13 -1.77 18.01 19.68
N VAL A 14 -2.06 19.30 19.51
CA VAL A 14 -1.03 20.35 19.50
C VAL A 14 -0.41 20.49 20.89
N GLN A 15 -1.22 20.48 21.96
CA GLN A 15 -0.71 20.49 23.33
C GLN A 15 0.12 19.24 23.65
N PHE A 16 -0.28 18.06 23.19
CA PHE A 16 0.48 16.83 23.33
C PHE A 16 1.84 16.92 22.63
N CYS A 17 1.90 17.45 21.40
CA CYS A 17 3.16 17.67 20.68
C CYS A 17 4.07 18.70 21.36
N GLN A 18 3.49 19.71 22.04
CA GLN A 18 4.26 20.68 22.83
C GLN A 18 4.82 20.06 24.12
N GLN A 19 4.05 19.17 24.76
CA GLN A 19 4.48 18.47 25.97
C GLN A 19 5.49 17.34 25.67
N HIS A 20 5.41 16.72 24.49
CA HIS A 20 6.29 15.65 24.04
C HIS A 20 6.95 15.99 22.69
N PRO A 21 8.04 16.78 22.68
CA PRO A 21 8.71 17.20 21.45
C PRO A 21 9.32 16.03 20.66
N GLU A 22 9.68 14.93 21.33
CA GLU A 22 10.18 13.72 20.66
C GLU A 22 9.10 13.07 19.78
N ALA A 23 7.87 12.96 20.30
CA ALA A 23 6.74 12.45 19.53
C ALA A 23 6.39 13.36 18.34
N ALA A 24 6.54 14.68 18.49
CA ALA A 24 6.36 15.62 17.39
C ALA A 24 7.38 15.38 16.25
N TRP A 25 8.62 15.03 16.61
CA TRP A 25 9.67 14.71 15.66
C TRP A 25 9.42 13.37 14.94
N ASP A 26 8.94 12.35 15.67
CA ASP A 26 8.52 11.08 15.09
C ASP A 26 7.37 11.26 14.09
N ILE A 27 6.36 12.06 14.46
CA ILE A 27 5.24 12.40 13.57
C ILE A 27 5.74 13.16 12.34
N PHE A 28 6.67 14.09 12.50
CA PHE A 28 7.24 14.85 11.40
C PHE A 28 7.95 13.93 10.41
N PHE A 29 8.83 13.04 10.88
CA PHE A 29 9.51 12.07 10.02
C PHE A 29 8.55 11.07 9.39
N TYR A 30 7.54 10.61 10.13
CA TYR A 30 6.49 9.76 9.59
C TYR A 30 5.77 10.44 8.42
N CYS A 31 5.40 11.72 8.57
CA CYS A 31 4.77 12.51 7.51
C CYS A 31 5.72 12.72 6.32
N LEU A 32 6.99 13.02 6.57
CA LEU A 32 7.99 13.24 5.53
C LEU A 32 8.22 11.96 4.71
N CYS A 33 8.47 10.84 5.38
CA CYS A 33 8.58 9.52 4.75
C CYS A 33 7.29 9.15 3.99
N GLY A 34 6.13 9.48 4.56
CA GLY A 34 4.83 9.31 3.92
C GLY A 34 4.73 10.10 2.62
N ALA A 35 5.08 11.39 2.63
CA ALA A 35 5.06 12.26 1.45
C ALA A 35 6.00 11.75 0.34
N VAL A 36 7.22 11.32 0.69
CA VAL A 36 8.16 10.72 -0.25
C VAL A 36 7.61 9.41 -0.82
N GLY A 37 7.05 8.54 0.03
CA GLY A 37 6.43 7.28 -0.40
C GLY A 37 5.26 7.49 -1.35
N GLN A 38 4.42 8.50 -1.10
CA GLN A 38 3.31 8.85 -1.99
C GLN A 38 3.79 9.32 -3.37
N ASN A 39 4.87 10.10 -3.44
CA ASN A 39 5.48 10.47 -4.72
C ASN A 39 5.93 9.24 -5.52
N PHE A 40 6.52 8.24 -4.85
CA PHE A 40 6.95 7.00 -5.50
C PHE A 40 5.77 6.17 -6.02
N ILE A 41 4.67 6.10 -5.26
CA ILE A 41 3.43 5.45 -5.68
C ILE A 41 2.90 6.14 -6.95
N PHE A 42 2.82 7.47 -6.94
CA PHE A 42 2.35 8.23 -8.08
C PHE A 42 3.23 8.01 -9.32
N LEU A 43 4.55 8.07 -9.16
CA LEU A 43 5.51 7.79 -10.23
C LEU A 43 5.33 6.38 -10.82
N THR A 44 5.12 5.39 -9.95
CA THR A 44 4.91 3.99 -10.36
C THR A 44 3.62 3.84 -11.17
N ILE A 45 2.54 4.48 -10.73
CA ILE A 45 1.25 4.48 -11.44
C ILE A 45 1.41 5.19 -12.80
N SER A 46 2.08 6.33 -12.84
CA SER A 46 2.29 7.09 -14.07
C SER A 46 3.10 6.29 -15.11
N ARG A 47 4.15 5.58 -14.68
CA ARG A 47 5.05 4.85 -15.59
C ARG A 47 4.58 3.45 -15.96
N PHE A 48 4.02 2.69 -15.02
CA PHE A 48 3.68 1.27 -15.19
C PHE A 48 2.18 0.96 -15.14
N GLY A 49 1.37 1.96 -14.78
CA GLY A 49 -0.06 1.84 -14.57
C GLY A 49 -0.44 1.34 -13.18
N SER A 50 -1.72 1.50 -12.84
CA SER A 50 -2.27 1.16 -11.52
C SER A 50 -2.13 -0.32 -11.14
N LEU A 51 -2.28 -1.25 -12.09
CA LEU A 51 -2.18 -2.69 -11.82
C LEU A 51 -0.82 -3.09 -11.24
N THR A 52 0.26 -2.52 -11.76
CA THR A 52 1.63 -2.81 -11.30
C THR A 52 1.83 -2.28 -9.88
N ASN A 53 1.34 -1.08 -9.58
CA ASN A 53 1.37 -0.52 -8.23
C ASN A 53 0.58 -1.38 -7.23
N THR A 54 -0.62 -1.83 -7.60
CA THR A 54 -1.42 -2.74 -6.76
C THR A 54 -0.65 -4.04 -6.49
N THR A 55 -0.02 -4.62 -7.52
CA THR A 55 0.79 -5.83 -7.36
C THR A 55 1.96 -5.62 -6.39
N ILE A 56 2.71 -4.52 -6.54
CA ILE A 56 3.84 -4.20 -5.64
C ILE A 56 3.37 -4.05 -4.19
N THR A 57 2.28 -3.30 -3.97
CA THR A 57 1.78 -3.04 -2.61
C THR A 57 1.20 -4.29 -1.95
N THR A 58 0.52 -5.16 -2.70
CA THR A 58 0.00 -6.43 -2.16
C THR A 58 1.13 -7.40 -1.83
N THR A 59 2.13 -7.55 -2.71
CA THR A 59 3.32 -8.36 -2.42
C THR A 59 4.05 -7.86 -1.19
N ARG A 60 4.27 -6.54 -1.07
CA ARG A 60 4.90 -5.95 0.12
C ARG A 60 4.12 -6.26 1.39
N LYS A 61 2.80 -6.02 1.39
CA LYS A 61 1.94 -6.30 2.54
C LYS A 61 1.97 -7.79 2.92
N PHE A 62 1.93 -8.66 1.92
CA PHE A 62 1.99 -10.10 2.13
C PHE A 62 3.33 -10.53 2.77
N VAL A 63 4.46 -10.04 2.25
CA VAL A 63 5.78 -10.30 2.84
C VAL A 63 5.83 -9.84 4.29
N SER A 64 5.31 -8.65 4.61
CA SER A 64 5.23 -8.18 6.00
C SER A 64 4.38 -9.08 6.89
N ILE A 65 3.25 -9.61 6.39
CA ILE A 65 2.40 -10.56 7.12
C ILE A 65 3.15 -11.86 7.40
N VAL A 66 3.83 -12.42 6.40
CA VAL A 66 4.61 -13.65 6.53
C VAL A 66 5.75 -13.46 7.53
N VAL A 67 6.56 -12.40 7.36
CA VAL A 67 7.66 -12.08 8.27
C VAL A 67 7.16 -11.87 9.69
N SER A 68 6.05 -11.15 9.87
CA SER A 68 5.43 -10.94 11.18
C SER A 68 4.97 -12.25 11.84
N SER A 69 4.35 -13.15 11.07
CA SER A 69 3.93 -14.47 11.56
C SER A 69 5.12 -15.34 11.97
N LEU A 70 6.21 -15.33 11.18
CA LEU A 70 7.44 -16.06 11.48
C LEU A 70 8.11 -15.53 12.75
N LEU A 71 8.24 -14.21 12.89
CA LEU A 71 8.86 -13.58 14.07
C LEU A 71 8.01 -13.75 15.34
N SER A 72 6.68 -13.72 15.20
CA SER A 72 5.75 -13.85 16.33
C SER A 72 5.56 -15.30 16.78
N GLY A 73 6.14 -16.29 16.08
CA GLY A 73 6.03 -17.72 16.41
C GLY A 73 4.63 -18.33 16.26
N ASN A 74 3.68 -17.57 15.70
CA ASN A 74 2.29 -18.00 15.52
C ASN A 74 2.07 -18.30 14.03
N PRO A 75 2.05 -19.57 13.62
CA PRO A 75 1.88 -19.93 12.22
C PRO A 75 0.50 -19.50 11.72
N LEU A 76 0.44 -19.09 10.45
CA LEU A 76 -0.82 -18.73 9.81
C LEU A 76 -1.77 -19.94 9.79
N SER A 77 -3.02 -19.70 10.21
CA SER A 77 -4.12 -20.67 10.19
C SER A 77 -4.41 -21.16 8.76
N PRO A 78 -4.91 -22.40 8.57
CA PRO A 78 -5.29 -22.91 7.25
C PRO A 78 -6.24 -21.99 6.46
N ILE A 79 -7.16 -21.29 7.14
CA ILE A 79 -8.07 -20.32 6.50
C ILE A 79 -7.31 -19.08 6.00
N GLN A 80 -6.28 -18.65 6.73
CA GLN A 80 -5.42 -17.53 6.32
C GLN A 80 -4.59 -17.92 5.09
N TRP A 81 -4.06 -19.14 5.06
CA TRP A 81 -3.42 -19.70 3.85
C TRP A 81 -4.38 -19.77 2.65
N GLY A 82 -5.64 -20.15 2.87
CA GLY A 82 -6.67 -20.07 1.82
C GLY A 82 -6.85 -18.65 1.27
N SER A 83 -6.85 -17.65 2.14
CA SER A 83 -6.94 -16.23 1.76
C SER A 83 -5.72 -15.79 0.93
N VAL A 84 -4.53 -16.26 1.27
CA VAL A 84 -3.29 -16.00 0.52
C VAL A 84 -3.41 -16.55 -0.91
N VAL A 85 -3.80 -17.81 -1.06
CA VAL A 85 -3.98 -18.44 -2.37
C VAL A 85 -5.03 -17.69 -3.21
N MET A 86 -6.13 -17.27 -2.58
CA MET A 86 -7.17 -16.48 -3.25
C MET A 86 -6.66 -15.13 -3.76
N VAL A 87 -5.87 -14.40 -2.96
CA VAL A 87 -5.31 -13.10 -3.37
C VAL A 87 -4.31 -13.27 -4.51
N PHE A 88 -3.38 -14.23 -4.40
CA PHE A 88 -2.36 -14.46 -5.44
C PHE A 88 -2.95 -14.97 -6.76
N SER A 89 -3.98 -15.83 -6.71
CA SER A 89 -4.68 -16.28 -7.92
C SER A 89 -5.40 -15.12 -8.63
N GLY A 90 -6.10 -14.26 -7.88
CA GLY A 90 -6.76 -13.06 -8.45
C GLY A 90 -5.77 -12.07 -9.09
N LEU A 91 -4.64 -11.82 -8.43
CA LEU A 91 -3.56 -10.98 -8.99
C LEU A 91 -2.96 -11.59 -10.26
N SER A 92 -2.62 -12.88 -10.22
CA SER A 92 -2.05 -13.59 -11.37
C SER A 92 -3.01 -13.59 -12.56
N TYR A 93 -4.30 -13.78 -12.32
CA TYR A 93 -5.34 -13.72 -13.34
C TYR A 93 -5.47 -12.33 -13.96
N GLN A 94 -5.46 -11.26 -13.16
CA GLN A 94 -5.49 -9.89 -13.69
C GLN A 94 -4.26 -9.56 -14.56
N ILE A 95 -3.07 -10.00 -14.14
CA ILE A 95 -1.85 -9.83 -14.92
C ILE A 95 -1.95 -10.57 -16.25
N TYR A 96 -2.44 -11.82 -16.23
CA TYR A 96 -2.66 -12.62 -17.43
C TYR A 96 -3.65 -11.95 -18.41
N LEU A 97 -4.79 -11.46 -17.91
CA LEU A 97 -5.78 -10.76 -18.75
C LEU A 97 -5.21 -9.48 -19.39
N LYS A 98 -4.43 -8.69 -18.63
CA LYS A 98 -3.76 -7.49 -19.17
C LYS A 98 -2.77 -7.87 -20.27
N TRP A 99 -1.97 -8.92 -20.05
CA TRP A 99 -1.02 -9.43 -21.03
C TRP A 99 -1.71 -9.93 -22.31
N GLN A 100 -2.81 -10.69 -22.17
CA GLN A 100 -3.62 -11.15 -23.32
C GLN A 100 -4.19 -9.97 -24.13
N LYS A 101 -4.67 -8.92 -23.45
CA LYS A 101 -5.18 -7.69 -24.11
C LYS A 101 -4.08 -6.98 -24.89
N LEU A 102 -2.88 -6.85 -24.32
CA LEU A 102 -1.70 -6.27 -24.99
C LEU A 102 -1.33 -7.06 -26.26
N GLN A 103 -1.30 -8.39 -26.19
CA GLN A 103 -1.00 -9.25 -27.34
C GLN A 103 -2.04 -9.12 -28.47
N ARG A 104 -3.34 -9.07 -28.13
CA ARG A 104 -4.42 -8.87 -29.12
C ARG A 104 -4.30 -7.52 -29.82
N LEU A 105 -3.95 -6.45 -29.11
CA LEU A 105 -3.75 -5.12 -29.68
C LEU A 105 -2.53 -5.08 -30.61
N GLN A 106 -1.42 -5.72 -30.23
CA GLN A 106 -0.24 -5.82 -31.09
C GLN A 106 -0.52 -6.61 -32.37
N LYS A 107 -1.29 -7.70 -32.30
CA LYS A 107 -1.68 -8.48 -33.48
C LYS A 107 -2.54 -7.66 -34.45
N LYS A 108 -3.54 -6.91 -33.95
CA LYS A 108 -4.35 -6.00 -34.79
C LYS A 108 -3.50 -4.96 -35.52
N ARG A 109 -2.54 -4.34 -34.83
CA ARG A 109 -1.67 -3.28 -35.36
C ARG A 109 -0.68 -3.76 -36.44
N LYS A 110 -0.43 -5.06 -36.55
CA LYS A 110 0.42 -5.67 -37.60
C LYS A 110 -0.36 -6.07 -38.86
N THR A 111 -1.69 -6.19 -38.76
CA THR A 111 -2.59 -6.57 -39.87
C THR A 111 -3.31 -5.39 -40.52
N THR A 112 -3.14 -4.17 -40.00
CA THR A 112 -3.56 -2.90 -40.62
C THR A 112 -2.31 -2.21 -41.14
#